data_AF-A0A1Z4F123-F1
#
_entry.id   AF-A0A1Z4F123-F1
#
_cell.length_a   1.000
_cell.length_b   1.000
_cell.length_c   1.000
_cell.angle_alpha   90.00
_cell.angle_beta   90.00
_cell.angle_gamma   90.00
#
_symmetry.space_group_name_H-M   'P 1'
#
loop_
_entity.id
_entity.type
_entity.pdbx_description
1 polymer ?
#
loop_
_entity_poly.entity_id
_entity_poly.type
_entity_poly.pdbx_seq_one_letter_code
_entity_poly.pdbx_strand_id
1 'polypeptide(L)'
;MLLIYDAPMANPAELLYLQLKAWNLSGSRDSAEGRRQLRVDVTMAIRRHEAALSNWRATSELLDEAEKLGQIPVDVVNTYRQHLPTWGSMVLSFPDGWKTVYSFDYAAMQMLSTLGHQLDSLVPKLPDGAADDFEKALEKVLTALKDDPSISEGVKKYMVGLIIHMKLVIEEYRLNIRGDYDLSRAATLLKSTIDTAYQASSDEHKGVWEKLKGLFSWKSVAKAGVEMTPTLVAMIAQSGG
;
A
#
# COMPACT_ATOMS: atom_id res chain seq x y z
N MET A 1 -16.78 -17.45 0.60
CA MET A 1 -17.18 -16.71 1.81
C MET A 1 -16.18 -15.57 1.98
N LEU A 2 -16.53 -14.37 1.53
CA LEU A 2 -15.71 -13.17 1.69
C LEU A 2 -15.87 -12.71 3.14
N LEU A 3 -14.79 -12.74 3.92
CA LEU A 3 -14.77 -12.08 5.22
C LEU A 3 -14.80 -10.57 4.95
N ILE A 4 -15.95 -9.96 5.21
CA ILE A 4 -16.10 -8.51 5.27
C ILE A 4 -15.40 -8.10 6.56
N TYR A 5 -14.20 -7.53 6.45
CA TYR A 5 -13.53 -6.86 7.56
C TYR A 5 -13.95 -5.38 7.53
N ASP A 6 -14.44 -4.87 8.66
CA ASP A 6 -15.09 -3.56 8.81
C ASP A 6 -14.14 -2.35 8.83
N ALA A 7 -12.87 -2.51 8.45
CA ALA A 7 -11.98 -1.40 8.13
C ALA A 7 -10.91 -1.86 7.14
N PRO A 8 -10.52 -1.02 6.16
CA PRO A 8 -9.41 -1.33 5.28
C PRO A 8 -8.12 -1.56 6.08
N MET A 9 -7.44 -2.67 5.78
CA MET A 9 -6.28 -3.09 6.55
C MET A 9 -5.04 -2.33 6.11
N ALA A 10 -4.42 -1.64 7.06
CA ALA A 10 -3.25 -0.80 6.81
C ALA A 10 -1.99 -1.63 6.50
N ASN A 11 -1.84 -2.77 7.19
CA ASN A 11 -0.57 -3.44 7.38
C ASN A 11 -0.26 -4.48 6.28
N PRO A 12 0.87 -4.35 5.55
CA PRO A 12 1.22 -5.29 4.49
C PRO A 12 1.47 -6.73 4.97
N ALA A 13 1.95 -6.92 6.21
CA ALA A 13 2.17 -8.27 6.74
C ALA A 13 0.84 -8.98 7.03
N GLU A 14 -0.16 -8.25 7.54
CA GLU A 14 -1.51 -8.76 7.75
C GLU A 14 -2.22 -9.07 6.42
N LEU A 15 -2.11 -8.16 5.44
CA LEU A 15 -2.63 -8.37 4.09
C LEU A 15 -2.01 -9.60 3.43
N LEU A 16 -0.69 -9.76 3.54
CA LEU A 16 0.00 -10.95 3.06
C LEU A 16 -0.49 -12.21 3.78
N TYR A 17 -0.61 -12.18 5.11
CA TYR A 17 -1.11 -13.31 5.89
C TYR A 17 -2.50 -13.74 5.43
N LEU A 18 -3.43 -12.80 5.27
CA LEU A 18 -4.78 -13.10 4.83
C LEU A 18 -4.82 -13.65 3.40
N GLN A 19 -4.01 -13.11 2.51
CA GLN A 19 -3.89 -13.60 1.14
C GLN A 19 -3.35 -15.04 1.11
N LEU A 20 -2.29 -15.33 1.90
CA LEU A 20 -1.72 -16.67 2.01
C LEU A 20 -2.69 -17.64 2.69
N LYS A 21 -3.39 -17.21 3.73
CA LYS A 21 -4.42 -18.01 4.40
C LYS A 21 -5.56 -18.37 3.45
N ALA A 22 -5.98 -17.43 2.59
CA ALA A 22 -6.99 -17.70 1.56
C ALA A 22 -6.50 -18.72 0.52
N TRP A 23 -5.22 -18.70 0.17
CA TRP A 23 -4.60 -19.62 -0.79
C TRP A 23 -4.19 -20.97 -0.20
N ASN A 24 -4.05 -21.07 1.12
CA ASN A 24 -3.67 -22.32 1.77
C ASN A 24 -4.74 -23.40 1.53
N LEU A 25 -4.30 -24.55 1.01
CA LEU A 25 -5.18 -25.68 0.69
C LEU A 25 -5.36 -26.66 1.85
N SER A 26 -4.86 -26.35 3.05
CA SER A 26 -5.02 -27.22 4.21
C SER A 26 -6.49 -27.61 4.41
N GLY A 27 -6.79 -28.90 4.24
CA GLY A 27 -8.14 -29.46 4.35
C GLY A 27 -9.06 -29.26 3.14
N SER A 28 -8.59 -28.67 2.03
CA SER A 28 -9.36 -28.50 0.78
C SER A 28 -9.02 -29.57 -0.26
N ARG A 29 -10.00 -29.89 -1.12
CA ARG A 29 -9.82 -30.70 -2.34
C ARG A 29 -9.56 -29.84 -3.59
N ASP A 30 -9.55 -28.52 -3.44
CA ASP A 30 -9.30 -27.58 -4.55
C ASP A 30 -7.84 -27.68 -5.03
N SER A 31 -7.61 -27.44 -6.32
CA SER A 31 -6.26 -27.19 -6.83
C SER A 31 -5.79 -25.79 -6.44
N ALA A 32 -4.47 -25.55 -6.46
CA ALA A 32 -3.91 -24.22 -6.24
C ALA A 32 -4.47 -23.21 -7.25
N GLU A 33 -4.64 -23.62 -8.50
CA GLU A 33 -5.29 -22.86 -9.57
C GLU A 33 -6.73 -22.45 -9.23
N GLY A 34 -7.54 -23.39 -8.75
CA GLY A 34 -8.92 -23.12 -8.35
C GLY A 34 -9.00 -22.17 -7.16
N ARG A 35 -8.17 -22.39 -6.15
CA ARG A 35 -8.14 -21.56 -4.93
C ARG A 35 -7.67 -20.12 -5.20
N ARG A 36 -6.74 -19.97 -6.13
CA ARG A 36 -6.23 -18.68 -6.62
C ARG A 36 -7.14 -18.05 -7.69
N GLN A 37 -8.22 -18.72 -8.07
CA GLN A 37 -9.25 -18.25 -9.00
C GLN A 37 -8.74 -17.96 -10.43
N LEU A 38 -7.63 -18.57 -10.87
CA LEU A 38 -7.08 -18.31 -12.21
C LEU A 38 -8.04 -18.68 -13.35
N ARG A 39 -8.90 -19.68 -13.15
CA ARG A 39 -9.87 -20.12 -14.16
C ARG A 39 -11.13 -19.26 -14.21
N VAL A 40 -11.39 -18.47 -13.17
CA VAL A 40 -12.63 -17.69 -13.02
C VAL A 40 -12.40 -16.27 -13.51
N ASP A 41 -11.36 -15.62 -12.99
CA ASP A 41 -10.97 -14.27 -13.37
C ASP A 41 -9.45 -14.18 -13.30
N VAL A 42 -8.80 -14.48 -14.43
CA VAL A 42 -7.33 -14.49 -14.52
C VAL A 42 -6.75 -13.09 -14.25
N THR A 43 -7.44 -12.03 -14.65
CA THR A 43 -6.98 -10.66 -14.46
C THR A 43 -6.96 -10.29 -12.98
N MET A 44 -8.06 -10.57 -12.26
CA MET A 44 -8.12 -10.33 -10.81
C MET A 44 -7.18 -11.27 -10.05
N ALA A 45 -7.05 -12.52 -10.49
CA ALA A 45 -6.10 -13.45 -9.90
C ALA A 45 -4.66 -12.93 -10.04
N ILE A 46 -4.24 -12.44 -11.22
CA ILE A 46 -2.92 -11.83 -11.42
C ILE A 46 -2.73 -10.62 -10.49
N ARG A 47 -3.72 -9.72 -10.40
CA ARG A 47 -3.65 -8.55 -9.49
C ARG A 47 -3.44 -8.94 -8.03
N ARG A 48 -4.11 -10.00 -7.56
CA ARG A 48 -3.88 -10.52 -6.19
C ARG A 48 -2.48 -11.08 -6.01
N HIS A 49 -1.86 -11.63 -7.06
CA HIS A 49 -0.45 -12.06 -7.01
C HIS A 49 0.51 -10.88 -6.96
N GLU A 50 0.27 -9.87 -7.79
CA GLU A 50 1.05 -8.63 -7.78
C GLU A 50 0.97 -7.95 -6.42
N ALA A 51 -0.23 -7.86 -5.84
CA ALA A 51 -0.44 -7.33 -4.52
C ALA A 51 0.24 -8.17 -3.43
N ALA A 52 0.18 -9.50 -3.49
CA ALA A 52 0.89 -10.37 -2.54
C ALA A 52 2.41 -10.17 -2.60
N LEU A 53 2.99 -10.02 -3.80
CA LEU A 53 4.41 -9.70 -3.96
C LEU A 53 4.74 -8.31 -3.42
N SER A 54 3.89 -7.32 -3.67
CA SER A 54 4.02 -5.96 -3.14
C SER A 54 3.99 -5.96 -1.61
N ASN A 55 3.01 -6.65 -1.00
CA ASN A 55 2.86 -6.80 0.44
C ASN A 55 4.06 -7.53 1.07
N TRP A 56 4.57 -8.58 0.42
CA TRP A 56 5.80 -9.27 0.85
C TRP A 56 7.02 -8.34 0.85
N ARG A 57 7.21 -7.58 -0.24
CA ARG A 57 8.28 -6.58 -0.31
C ARG A 57 8.12 -5.49 0.76
N ALA A 58 6.91 -4.93 0.90
CA ALA A 58 6.62 -3.90 1.89
C ALA A 58 6.83 -4.40 3.33
N THR A 59 6.52 -5.66 3.61
CA THR A 59 6.83 -6.30 4.90
C THR A 59 8.34 -6.32 5.18
N SER A 60 9.15 -6.66 4.16
CA SER A 60 10.61 -6.59 4.29
C SER A 60 11.10 -5.16 4.53
N GLU A 61 10.55 -4.18 3.82
CA GLU A 61 10.91 -2.76 3.99
C GLU A 61 10.54 -2.25 5.39
N LEU A 62 9.38 -2.66 5.94
CA LEU A 62 8.98 -2.31 7.31
C LEU A 62 9.85 -2.96 8.38
N LEU A 63 10.35 -4.17 8.16
CA LEU A 63 11.34 -4.79 9.06
C LEU A 63 12.64 -3.97 9.09
N ASP A 64 13.11 -3.49 7.93
CA ASP A 64 14.30 -2.63 7.86
C ASP A 64 14.07 -1.28 8.56
N GLU A 65 12.86 -0.72 8.44
CA GLU A 65 12.46 0.50 9.15
C GLU A 65 12.38 0.28 10.66
N ALA A 66 11.75 -0.81 11.11
CA ALA A 66 11.62 -1.17 12.51
C ALA A 66 12.99 -1.32 13.19
N GLU A 67 13.94 -1.95 12.50
CA GLU A 67 15.33 -2.09 12.97
C GLU A 67 16.01 -0.72 13.09
N LYS A 68 15.95 0.10 12.02
CA LYS A 68 16.59 1.42 11.99
C LYS A 68 16.04 2.39 13.03
N LEU A 69 14.74 2.30 13.30
CA LEU A 69 14.07 3.11 14.32
C LEU A 69 14.18 2.51 15.73
N GLY A 70 14.81 1.33 15.88
CA GLY A 70 14.98 0.66 17.17
C GLY A 70 13.66 0.23 17.82
N GLN A 71 12.60 0.06 17.02
CA GLN A 71 11.26 -0.30 17.53
C GLN A 71 11.12 -1.80 17.77
N ILE A 72 11.88 -2.62 17.04
CA ILE A 72 11.96 -4.06 17.23
C ILE A 72 13.44 -4.42 17.45
N PRO A 73 13.77 -5.25 18.47
CA PRO A 73 15.14 -5.71 18.69
C PRO A 73 15.74 -6.42 17.46
N VAL A 74 17.04 -6.20 17.20
CA VAL A 74 17.74 -6.72 16.01
C VAL A 74 17.66 -8.25 15.90
N ASP A 75 17.76 -8.96 17.03
CA ASP A 75 17.62 -10.41 17.09
C ASP A 75 16.22 -10.87 16.68
N VAL A 76 15.18 -10.17 17.12
CA VAL A 76 13.77 -10.44 16.74
C VAL A 76 13.54 -10.15 15.26
N VAL A 77 14.08 -9.03 14.74
CA VAL A 77 14.03 -8.72 13.29
C VAL A 77 14.70 -9.83 12.49
N ASN A 78 15.85 -10.34 12.93
CA ASN A 78 16.56 -11.42 12.26
C ASN A 78 15.76 -12.73 12.26
N THR A 79 15.00 -13.03 13.33
CA THR A 79 14.06 -14.16 13.34
C THR A 79 13.01 -14.04 12.23
N TYR A 80 12.38 -12.86 12.05
CA TYR A 80 11.41 -12.68 10.98
C TYR A 80 12.04 -12.74 9.58
N ARG A 81 13.24 -12.17 9.41
CA ARG A 81 13.97 -12.23 8.13
C ARG A 81 14.24 -13.65 7.65
N GLN A 82 14.45 -14.60 8.56
CA GLN A 82 14.61 -16.01 8.21
C GLN A 82 13.36 -16.62 7.53
N HIS A 83 12.18 -16.05 7.78
CA HIS A 83 10.93 -16.50 7.17
C HIS A 83 10.56 -15.76 5.88
N LEU A 84 11.22 -14.63 5.55
CA LEU A 84 10.96 -13.88 4.30
C LEU A 84 11.07 -14.76 3.04
N PRO A 85 12.10 -15.61 2.86
CA PRO A 85 12.18 -16.49 1.70
C PRO A 85 11.00 -17.45 1.62
N THR A 86 10.59 -18.03 2.75
CA THR A 86 9.46 -18.97 2.84
C THR A 86 8.15 -18.30 2.44
N TRP A 87 7.87 -17.09 2.94
CA TRP A 87 6.68 -16.33 2.53
C TRP A 87 6.71 -15.98 1.04
N GLY A 88 7.87 -15.57 0.53
CA GLY A 88 8.07 -15.30 -0.89
C GLY A 88 7.81 -16.54 -1.76
N SER A 89 8.32 -17.71 -1.33
CA SER A 89 8.05 -18.99 -1.99
C SER A 89 6.57 -19.37 -1.95
N MET A 90 5.83 -19.07 -0.89
CA MET A 90 4.37 -19.31 -0.84
C MET A 90 3.62 -18.44 -1.84
N VAL A 91 4.00 -17.16 -1.98
CA VAL A 91 3.42 -16.26 -2.98
C VAL A 91 3.71 -16.80 -4.38
N LEU A 92 4.97 -17.18 -4.63
CA LEU A 92 5.49 -17.70 -5.89
C LEU A 92 5.32 -19.23 -6.04
N SER A 93 4.47 -19.90 -5.27
CA SER A 93 4.38 -21.36 -5.38
C SER A 93 3.72 -21.76 -6.69
N PHE A 94 4.49 -22.38 -7.60
CA PHE A 94 4.02 -22.99 -8.85
C PHE A 94 4.34 -24.51 -8.98
N PRO A 95 4.11 -25.39 -7.98
CA PRO A 95 4.43 -26.80 -8.16
C PRO A 95 3.59 -27.40 -9.30
N ASP A 96 4.26 -28.03 -10.27
CA ASP A 96 3.71 -28.67 -11.47
C ASP A 96 2.66 -27.84 -12.24
N GLY A 97 2.82 -26.51 -12.26
CA GLY A 97 1.91 -25.60 -12.96
C GLY A 97 0.56 -25.35 -12.25
N TRP A 98 0.56 -25.26 -10.91
CA TRP A 98 -0.61 -24.98 -10.04
C TRP A 98 -1.63 -26.13 -9.96
N LYS A 99 -1.24 -27.29 -10.47
CA LYS A 99 -2.10 -28.48 -10.57
C LYS A 99 -2.10 -29.32 -9.30
N THR A 100 -1.04 -29.25 -8.50
CA THR A 100 -0.88 -30.05 -7.28
C THR A 100 -1.40 -29.32 -6.04
N VAL A 101 -1.90 -30.10 -5.08
CA VAL A 101 -2.32 -29.60 -3.76
C VAL A 101 -1.07 -29.31 -2.94
N TYR A 102 -0.92 -28.06 -2.53
CA TYR A 102 0.20 -27.59 -1.72
C TYR A 102 -0.31 -26.94 -0.42
N SER A 103 0.22 -27.41 0.72
CA SER A 103 -0.05 -26.82 2.02
C SER A 103 1.10 -25.88 2.40
N PHE A 104 0.75 -24.71 2.93
CA PHE A 104 1.74 -23.74 3.40
C PHE A 104 2.31 -24.15 4.75
N ASP A 105 3.59 -23.84 4.97
CA ASP A 105 4.26 -23.94 6.28
C ASP A 105 3.50 -23.12 7.33
N TYR A 106 2.88 -23.85 8.27
CA TYR A 106 2.06 -23.28 9.32
C TYR A 106 2.86 -22.41 10.28
N ALA A 107 4.08 -22.81 10.65
CA ALA A 107 4.91 -22.04 11.57
C ALA A 107 5.29 -20.70 10.94
N ALA A 108 5.68 -20.71 9.66
CA ALA A 108 5.95 -19.48 8.93
C ALA A 108 4.70 -18.56 8.84
N MET A 109 3.50 -19.12 8.63
CA MET A 109 2.27 -18.31 8.65
C MET A 109 1.97 -17.70 10.03
N GLN A 110 2.23 -18.42 11.13
CA GLN A 110 2.04 -17.89 12.49
C GLN A 110 3.01 -16.74 12.79
N MET A 111 4.26 -16.86 12.33
CA MET A 111 5.25 -15.78 12.46
C MET A 111 4.83 -14.54 11.67
N LEU A 112 4.24 -14.70 10.48
CA LEU A 112 3.73 -13.58 9.70
C LEU A 112 2.54 -12.89 10.39
N SER A 113 1.61 -13.67 10.95
CA SER A 113 0.49 -13.11 11.72
C SER A 113 0.97 -12.32 12.94
N THR A 114 1.98 -12.84 13.64
CA THR A 114 2.58 -12.18 14.80
C THR A 114 3.30 -10.89 14.40
N LEU A 115 4.06 -10.93 13.29
CA LEU A 115 4.72 -9.76 12.74
C LEU A 115 3.72 -8.66 12.36
N GLY A 116 2.57 -9.01 11.80
CA GLY A 116 1.48 -8.07 11.54
C GLY A 116 1.19 -7.21 12.76
N HIS A 117 0.81 -7.83 13.89
CA HIS A 117 0.52 -7.08 15.11
C HIS A 117 1.68 -6.21 15.62
N GLN A 118 2.93 -6.63 15.43
CA GLN A 118 4.09 -5.85 15.86
C GLN A 118 4.38 -4.64 14.95
N LEU A 119 4.02 -4.73 13.67
CA LEU A 119 4.20 -3.63 12.72
C LEU A 119 3.06 -2.61 12.74
N ASP A 120 1.95 -2.87 13.45
CA ASP A 120 0.79 -1.98 13.47
C ASP A 120 1.11 -0.55 13.91
N SER A 121 2.09 -0.35 14.80
CA SER A 121 2.54 0.98 15.22
C SER A 121 3.36 1.73 14.17
N LEU A 122 3.93 1.02 13.19
CA LEU A 122 4.74 1.58 12.10
C LEU A 122 3.92 1.95 10.88
N VAL A 123 2.67 1.48 10.80
CA VAL A 123 1.83 1.70 9.64
C VAL A 123 0.77 2.74 9.98
N PRO A 124 0.92 3.99 9.48
CA PRO A 124 -0.09 5.00 9.67
C PRO A 124 -1.40 4.55 9.03
N LYS A 125 -2.48 4.61 9.78
CA LYS A 125 -3.82 4.36 9.24
C LYS A 125 -4.32 5.60 8.53
N LEU A 126 -5.05 5.43 7.43
CA LEU A 126 -5.75 6.56 6.83
C LEU A 126 -7.07 6.83 7.57
N PRO A 127 -7.53 8.10 7.63
CA PRO A 127 -8.86 8.40 8.13
C PRO A 127 -9.95 7.71 7.31
N ASP A 128 -11.07 7.42 7.96
CA ASP A 128 -12.28 6.97 7.26
C ASP A 128 -12.67 7.97 6.17
N GLY A 129 -12.97 7.46 4.97
CA GLY A 129 -13.31 8.29 3.81
C GLY A 129 -12.12 8.92 3.08
N ALA A 130 -10.87 8.72 3.52
CA ALA A 130 -9.70 9.28 2.84
C ALA A 130 -9.59 8.84 1.36
N ALA A 131 -9.95 7.60 1.05
CA ALA A 131 -9.99 7.10 -0.32
C ALA A 131 -10.98 7.89 -1.21
N ASP A 132 -12.16 8.22 -0.69
CA ASP A 132 -13.17 9.00 -1.41
C ASP A 132 -12.72 10.46 -1.60
N ASP A 133 -12.06 11.02 -0.59
CA ASP A 133 -11.51 12.37 -0.66
C ASP A 133 -10.37 12.47 -1.68
N PHE A 134 -9.50 11.45 -1.72
CA PHE A 134 -8.49 11.33 -2.76
C PHE A 134 -9.10 11.20 -4.15
N GLU A 135 -10.11 10.35 -4.34
CA GLU A 135 -10.78 10.21 -5.62
C GLU A 135 -11.39 11.54 -6.12
N LYS A 136 -12.09 12.27 -5.23
CA LYS A 136 -12.60 13.61 -5.54
C LYS A 136 -11.49 14.60 -5.85
N ALA A 137 -10.36 14.52 -5.17
CA ALA A 137 -9.21 15.39 -5.42
C ALA A 137 -8.55 15.08 -6.78
N LEU A 138 -8.48 13.81 -7.19
CA LEU A 138 -7.96 13.41 -8.50
C LEU A 138 -8.74 14.05 -9.66
N GLU A 139 -10.07 14.14 -9.56
CA GLU A 139 -10.89 14.84 -10.56
C GLU A 139 -10.52 16.33 -10.65
N LYS A 140 -10.27 16.98 -9.52
CA LYS A 140 -9.85 18.40 -9.51
C LYS A 140 -8.46 18.58 -10.13
N VAL A 141 -7.53 17.67 -9.89
CA VAL A 141 -6.21 17.68 -10.53
C VAL A 141 -6.35 17.50 -12.04
N LEU A 142 -7.20 16.57 -12.49
CA LEU A 142 -7.43 16.32 -13.90
C LEU A 142 -8.04 17.55 -14.61
N THR A 143 -8.98 18.24 -13.97
CA THR A 143 -9.53 19.50 -14.48
C THR A 143 -8.45 20.58 -14.56
N ALA A 144 -7.65 20.77 -13.50
CA ALA A 144 -6.56 21.75 -13.50
C ALA A 144 -5.51 21.49 -14.59
N LEU A 145 -5.20 20.22 -14.88
CA LEU A 145 -4.29 19.86 -15.98
C LEU A 145 -4.83 20.22 -17.37
N LYS A 146 -6.14 20.12 -17.57
CA LYS A 146 -6.78 20.48 -18.84
C LYS A 146 -6.81 21.99 -19.02
N ASP A 147 -7.10 22.70 -17.94
CA ASP A 147 -7.34 24.14 -17.96
C ASP A 147 -6.05 24.97 -17.91
N ASP A 148 -4.91 24.36 -17.55
CA ASP A 148 -3.61 25.02 -17.51
C ASP A 148 -2.79 24.75 -18.79
N PRO A 149 -2.73 25.70 -19.75
CA PRO A 149 -1.95 25.54 -20.98
C PRO A 149 -0.45 25.70 -20.77
N SER A 150 0.01 26.23 -19.62
CA SER A 150 1.44 26.47 -19.36
C SER A 150 2.21 25.20 -19.00
N ILE A 151 1.51 24.15 -18.58
CA ILE A 151 2.12 22.84 -18.29
C ILE A 151 2.41 22.11 -19.60
N SER A 152 3.64 21.62 -19.73
CA SER A 152 4.05 20.85 -20.92
C SER A 152 3.27 19.54 -21.09
N GLU A 153 3.06 19.14 -22.34
CA GLU A 153 2.37 17.89 -22.68
C GLU A 153 3.02 16.65 -22.05
N GLY A 154 4.35 16.65 -21.88
CA GLY A 154 5.06 15.55 -21.20
C GLY A 154 4.63 15.42 -19.74
N VAL A 155 4.55 16.54 -19.02
CA VAL A 155 4.09 16.58 -17.62
C VAL A 155 2.62 16.18 -17.52
N LYS A 156 1.76 16.68 -18.42
CA LYS A 156 0.34 16.30 -18.47
C LYS A 156 0.16 14.80 -18.64
N LYS A 157 0.86 14.18 -19.61
CA LYS A 157 0.80 12.73 -19.83
C LYS A 157 1.26 11.93 -18.62
N TYR A 158 2.37 12.33 -18.01
CA TYR A 158 2.87 11.68 -16.80
C TYR A 158 1.86 11.75 -15.65
N MET A 159 1.29 12.93 -15.41
CA MET A 159 0.30 13.13 -14.35
C MET A 159 -1.00 12.38 -14.60
N VAL A 160 -1.47 12.31 -15.85
CA VAL A 160 -2.63 11.48 -16.22
C VAL A 160 -2.35 10.00 -15.93
N GLY A 161 -1.15 9.51 -16.27
CA GLY A 161 -0.74 8.15 -15.92
C GLY A 161 -0.76 7.89 -14.41
N LEU A 162 -0.27 8.85 -13.62
CA LEU A 162 -0.29 8.76 -12.16
C LEU A 162 -1.71 8.82 -11.57
N ILE A 163 -2.60 9.63 -12.13
CA ILE A 163 -4.01 9.69 -11.74
C ILE A 163 -4.69 8.33 -12.00
N ILE A 164 -4.47 7.74 -13.17
CA ILE A 164 -5.01 6.41 -13.51
C ILE A 164 -4.49 5.36 -12.53
N HIS A 165 -3.19 5.38 -12.22
CA HIS A 165 -2.59 4.48 -11.24
C HIS A 165 -3.19 4.67 -9.84
N MET A 166 -3.36 5.91 -9.37
CA MET A 166 -3.92 6.17 -8.05
C MET A 166 -5.38 5.75 -7.93
N LYS A 167 -6.19 5.93 -8.98
CA LYS A 167 -7.55 5.35 -9.04
C LYS A 167 -7.53 3.84 -8.90
N LEU A 168 -6.57 3.18 -9.55
CA LEU A 168 -6.40 1.73 -9.42
C LEU A 168 -6.08 1.31 -7.98
N VAL A 169 -5.15 2.03 -7.34
CA VAL A 169 -4.78 1.78 -5.94
C VAL A 169 -5.96 1.98 -5.00
N ILE A 170 -6.79 3.02 -5.23
CA ILE A 170 -8.02 3.26 -4.46
C ILE A 170 -9.02 2.11 -4.61
N GLU A 171 -9.23 1.60 -5.82
CA GLU A 171 -10.12 0.46 -6.04
C GLU A 171 -9.58 -0.82 -5.38
N GLU A 172 -8.29 -1.10 -5.51
CA GLU A 172 -7.65 -2.27 -4.89
C GLU A 172 -7.62 -2.15 -3.35
N TYR A 173 -7.52 -0.93 -2.83
CA TYR A 173 -7.67 -0.63 -1.40
C TYR A 173 -9.08 -0.94 -0.90
N ARG A 174 -10.13 -0.49 -1.62
CA ARG A 174 -11.54 -0.81 -1.31
C ARG A 174 -11.82 -2.32 -1.33
N LEU A 175 -11.05 -3.08 -2.11
CA LEU A 175 -11.13 -4.54 -2.19
C LEU A 175 -10.27 -5.28 -1.14
N ASN A 176 -9.61 -4.57 -0.21
CA ASN A 176 -8.67 -5.14 0.75
C ASN A 176 -7.52 -5.93 0.10
N ILE A 177 -7.12 -5.55 -1.11
CA ILE A 177 -5.99 -6.14 -1.83
C ILE A 177 -4.71 -5.38 -1.47
N ARG A 178 -4.83 -4.07 -1.26
CA ARG A 178 -3.75 -3.15 -0.85
C ARG A 178 -4.13 -2.41 0.43
N GLY A 179 -3.12 -1.97 1.18
CA GLY A 179 -3.31 -1.27 2.45
C GLY A 179 -3.01 0.21 2.38
N ASP A 180 -3.23 0.89 3.50
CA ASP A 180 -2.98 2.32 3.71
C ASP A 180 -1.58 2.76 3.30
N TYR A 181 -0.59 1.89 3.48
CA TYR A 181 0.80 2.17 3.12
C TYR A 181 0.95 2.49 1.63
N ASP A 182 0.24 1.78 0.75
CA ASP A 182 0.39 1.95 -0.69
C ASP A 182 -0.38 3.17 -1.19
N LEU A 183 -1.57 3.41 -0.62
CA LEU A 183 -2.35 4.61 -0.88
C LEU A 183 -1.61 5.87 -0.42
N SER A 184 -0.93 5.81 0.74
CA SER A 184 -0.09 6.90 1.25
C SER A 184 1.13 7.18 0.37
N ARG A 185 1.79 6.13 -0.15
CA ARG A 185 2.90 6.26 -1.11
C ARG A 185 2.43 6.89 -2.42
N ALA A 186 1.32 6.43 -2.97
CA ALA A 186 0.73 6.99 -4.18
C ALA A 186 0.33 8.46 -4.01
N ALA A 187 -0.30 8.82 -2.88
CA ALA A 187 -0.66 10.20 -2.56
C ALA A 187 0.58 11.10 -2.43
N THR A 188 1.67 10.61 -1.84
CA THR A 188 2.93 11.35 -1.72
C THR A 188 3.57 11.63 -3.07
N LEU A 189 3.60 10.63 -3.95
CA LEU A 189 4.11 10.79 -5.32
C LEU A 189 3.26 11.80 -6.11
N LEU A 190 1.94 11.73 -5.97
CA LEU A 190 1.04 12.69 -6.61
C LEU A 190 1.27 14.11 -6.08
N LYS A 191 1.39 14.29 -4.77
CA LYS A 191 1.72 15.60 -4.17
C LYS A 191 3.00 16.17 -4.76
N SER A 192 4.08 15.38 -4.83
CA SER A 192 5.34 15.82 -5.44
C SER A 192 5.16 16.22 -6.90
N THR A 193 4.26 15.57 -7.63
CA THR A 193 4.00 15.88 -9.03
C THR A 193 3.13 17.14 -9.19
N ILE A 194 2.17 17.36 -8.27
CA ILE A 194 1.40 18.61 -8.15
C ILE A 194 2.35 19.77 -7.83
N ASP A 195 3.36 19.58 -6.98
CA ASP A 195 4.39 20.57 -6.73
C ASP A 195 5.16 20.93 -8.00
N THR A 196 5.54 19.95 -8.81
CA THR A 196 6.17 20.19 -10.13
C THR A 196 5.23 20.97 -11.06
N ALA A 197 3.94 20.62 -11.11
CA ALA A 197 2.95 21.35 -11.90
C ALA A 197 2.79 22.80 -11.43
N TYR A 198 2.75 23.03 -10.11
CA TYR A 198 2.73 24.37 -9.52
C TYR A 198 3.93 25.22 -9.97
N GLN A 199 5.15 24.66 -9.96
CA GLN A 199 6.35 25.38 -10.38
C GLN A 199 6.38 25.66 -11.88
N ALA A 200 5.81 24.77 -12.70
CA ALA A 200 5.71 24.93 -14.15
C ALA A 200 4.55 25.81 -14.59
N SER A 201 3.61 26.12 -13.69
CA SER A 201 2.38 26.85 -13.98
C SER A 201 2.60 28.36 -14.10
N SER A 202 1.81 29.03 -14.94
CA SER A 202 1.77 30.49 -15.01
C SER A 202 1.14 31.09 -13.75
N ASP A 203 1.43 32.38 -13.48
CA ASP A 203 0.95 33.04 -12.26
C ASP A 203 -0.58 33.07 -12.14
N GLU A 204 -1.30 33.05 -13.26
CA GLU A 204 -2.77 32.97 -13.31
C GLU A 204 -3.31 31.64 -12.74
N HIS A 205 -2.60 30.53 -12.99
CA HIS A 205 -3.04 29.18 -12.61
C HIS A 205 -2.41 28.68 -11.29
N LYS A 206 -1.33 29.29 -10.81
CA LYS A 206 -0.65 28.92 -9.55
C LYS A 206 -1.60 28.83 -8.35
N GLY A 207 -2.60 29.72 -8.25
CA GLY A 207 -3.57 29.70 -7.16
C GLY A 207 -4.44 28.43 -7.11
N VAL A 208 -4.69 27.78 -8.25
CA VAL A 208 -5.40 26.49 -8.31
C VAL A 208 -4.49 25.38 -7.81
N TRP A 209 -3.25 25.35 -8.30
CA TRP A 209 -2.26 24.35 -7.91
C TRP A 209 -1.91 24.41 -6.43
N GLU A 210 -1.79 25.60 -5.84
CA GLU A 210 -1.55 25.76 -4.40
C GLU A 210 -2.68 25.16 -3.55
N LYS A 211 -3.94 25.33 -3.96
CA LYS A 211 -5.08 24.68 -3.29
C LYS A 211 -5.02 23.16 -3.39
N LEU A 212 -4.66 22.64 -4.57
CA LEU A 212 -4.51 21.20 -4.79
C LEU A 212 -3.39 20.59 -3.91
N LYS A 213 -2.27 21.29 -3.75
CA LYS A 213 -1.18 20.88 -2.84
C LYS A 213 -1.66 20.68 -1.41
N GLY A 214 -2.56 21.55 -0.94
CA GLY A 214 -3.15 21.46 0.40
C GLY A 214 -3.97 20.18 0.62
N LEU A 215 -4.66 19.68 -0.41
CA LEU A 215 -5.50 18.48 -0.34
C LEU A 215 -4.68 17.21 -0.10
N PHE A 216 -3.46 17.15 -0.61
CA PHE A 216 -2.55 16.01 -0.44
C PHE A 216 -1.48 16.25 0.63
N SER A 217 -1.67 17.23 1.52
CA SER A 217 -0.71 17.55 2.57
C SER A 217 -0.72 16.54 3.73
N TRP A 218 0.43 16.38 4.38
CA TRP A 218 0.62 15.43 5.48
C TRP A 218 -0.26 15.75 6.70
N LYS A 219 -0.78 16.98 6.88
CA LYS A 219 -1.76 17.27 7.95
C LYS A 219 -3.11 16.57 7.73
N SER A 220 -3.46 16.32 6.47
CA SER A 220 -4.68 15.59 6.08
C SER A 220 -4.49 14.07 6.20
N VAL A 221 -3.26 13.58 5.97
CA VAL A 221 -2.88 12.15 6.02
C VAL A 221 -2.46 11.70 7.43
N ALA A 222 -1.76 12.56 8.18
CA ALA A 222 -1.12 12.24 9.46
C ALA A 222 -1.97 12.59 10.69
N LYS A 223 -3.15 13.23 10.53
CA LYS A 223 -4.11 13.37 11.64
C LYS A 223 -4.56 12.00 12.18
N ALA A 224 -4.34 10.91 11.44
CA ALA A 224 -4.58 9.54 11.87
C ALA A 224 -3.33 8.79 12.40
N GLY A 225 -2.11 9.35 12.29
CA GLY A 225 -0.87 8.69 12.75
C GLY A 225 -0.12 9.42 13.88
N VAL A 226 -0.31 10.74 14.03
CA VAL A 226 0.49 11.56 14.96
C VAL A 226 -0.08 11.60 16.39
N GLU A 227 -1.30 11.11 16.62
CA GLU A 227 -1.85 10.99 17.98
C GLU A 227 -1.26 9.81 18.80
N MET A 228 -0.37 9.00 18.22
CA MET A 228 0.29 7.89 18.94
C MET A 228 1.80 7.80 18.72
N THR A 229 2.58 8.87 18.97
CA THR A 229 3.91 8.73 19.62
C THR A 229 4.51 10.10 19.95
N PRO A 230 4.84 10.39 21.24
CA PRO A 230 5.58 11.60 21.62
C PRO A 230 6.94 11.76 20.93
N THR A 231 7.51 10.66 20.43
CA THR A 231 8.88 10.59 19.91
C THR A 231 9.06 11.23 18.53
N LEU A 232 8.06 11.13 17.64
CA LEU A 232 8.13 11.70 16.28
C LEU A 232 7.97 13.22 16.27
N VAL A 233 7.15 13.76 17.19
CA VAL A 233 7.01 15.21 17.39
C VAL A 233 8.32 15.83 17.88
N ALA A 234 9.07 15.12 18.75
CA ALA A 234 10.35 15.59 19.25
C ALA A 234 11.45 15.65 18.17
N MET A 235 11.46 14.73 17.21
CA MET A 235 12.46 14.73 16.13
C MET A 235 12.23 15.85 15.10
N ILE A 236 10.97 16.16 14.77
CA ILE A 236 10.64 17.25 13.83
C ILE A 236 10.92 18.62 14.44
N ALA A 237 10.74 18.77 15.76
CA ALA A 237 11.08 20.01 16.47
C ALA A 237 12.60 20.31 16.49
N GLN A 238 13.45 19.30 16.33
CA GLN A 238 14.91 19.45 16.35
C GLN A 238 15.52 19.67 14.95
N SER A 239 14.86 19.27 13.88
CA SER A 239 15.35 19.46 12.49
C SER A 239 14.97 20.80 11.87
N GLY A 240 14.27 21.67 12.62
CA GLY A 240 13.77 22.97 12.15
C GLY A 240 14.41 24.19 12.83
N GLY A 241 15.60 24.04 13.43
CA GLY A 241 16.40 25.12 14.01
C GLY A 241 17.49 25.62 13.07
#